data_AF-A0A3N5Z518-F1
#
_entry.id   AF-A0A3N5Z518-F1
#
_cell.length_a   1.000
_cell.length_b   1.000
_cell.length_c   1.000
_cell.angle_alpha   90.00
_cell.angle_beta   90.00
_cell.angle_gamma   90.00
#
_symmetry.space_group_name_H-M   'P 1'
#
loop_
_entity.id
_entity.type
_entity.pdbx_description
1 polymer ?
#
loop_
_entity_poly.entity_id
_entity_poly.type
_entity_poly.pdbx_seq_one_letter_code
_entity_poly.pdbx_strand_id
1 'polypeptide(L)'
;MTKPPLHAGKTILKFSSTPPEGHFITLDGEQFYAIKSVQQMPAFFMSIVSASDHWMFISSNGALTAGRKNPELALFPYYTVDKIHDSAGITGAKTIIRANRRDKTYLWEPFSDCLSGLYAAERNLYKNVVGNRLIFEEINHDLEIRFAYEWTTSEKFGFVRKAVLCNLGRGPLTVALLDGIQNILPHGVNRMMQADKSCLVDAFKKSELIKETGLGIYRLNSIPVDRAEPSEALKANTVWSYGHDIRRRLVSSTQLAAFRRGCPVADEPDARGKRGAYFVNLETTLPAEGQQAWHIVAEVNQTASRVAALNQKLASDDGIAAEIESDISEGTQNLRKIVASADGLQFTEDRLSTARHFANVLFNVMRGGIFDNGYTISREDLDKFVRKANSRLHLRHAEWLADLPHPVGYTELLARAEATGDPALLRACFEYMPLTFGRRHGDPSRPWNLFAIETRAEDGTRILNYQGNWRDIFQNWEA
;
A
#
# COMPACT_ATOMS: atom_id res chain seq x y z
N MET A 1 15.65 -30.24 29.05
CA MET A 1 17.11 -30.00 28.92
C MET A 1 17.30 -28.58 28.44
N THR A 2 17.96 -27.72 29.21
CA THR A 2 18.31 -26.35 28.79
C THR A 2 19.35 -26.41 27.68
N LYS A 3 19.05 -25.86 26.51
CA LYS A 3 19.97 -25.78 25.37
C LYS A 3 21.23 -25.01 25.81
N PRO A 4 22.46 -25.47 25.50
CA PRO A 4 23.66 -24.74 25.88
C PRO A 4 23.67 -23.35 25.23
N PRO A 5 24.23 -22.33 25.90
CA PRO A 5 24.29 -20.98 25.35
C PRO A 5 25.10 -20.97 24.05
N LEU A 6 24.56 -20.34 23.01
CA LEU A 6 25.24 -20.15 21.74
C LEU A 6 25.96 -18.80 21.75
N HIS A 7 27.24 -18.78 21.37
CA HIS A 7 28.05 -17.56 21.37
C HIS A 7 28.49 -17.19 19.95
N ALA A 8 28.50 -15.89 19.64
CA ALA A 8 29.20 -15.31 18.50
C ALA A 8 30.39 -14.49 19.03
N GLY A 9 31.60 -15.06 18.93
CA GLY A 9 32.77 -14.51 19.61
C GLY A 9 32.55 -14.51 21.13
N LYS A 10 32.60 -13.33 21.77
CA LYS A 10 32.35 -13.17 23.22
C LYS A 10 30.88 -12.87 23.56
N THR A 11 30.03 -12.68 22.56
CA THR A 11 28.62 -12.27 22.77
C THR A 11 27.72 -13.51 22.83
N ILE A 12 26.90 -13.61 23.88
CA ILE A 12 25.85 -14.63 23.96
C ILE A 12 24.72 -14.24 23.02
N LEU A 13 24.31 -15.18 22.15
CA LEU A 13 23.18 -15.00 21.27
C LEU A 13 21.86 -15.27 22.01
N LYS A 14 20.90 -14.36 21.83
CA LYS A 14 19.59 -14.32 22.46
C LYS A 14 18.52 -14.53 21.39
N PHE A 15 18.10 -15.78 21.22
CA PHE A 15 16.96 -16.13 20.38
C PHE A 15 15.75 -16.38 21.26
N SER A 16 14.63 -15.69 20.97
CA SER A 16 13.36 -16.00 21.61
C SER A 16 12.91 -17.40 21.21
N SER A 17 12.37 -18.16 22.17
CA SER A 17 11.66 -19.42 21.93
C SER A 17 10.18 -19.31 22.30
N THR A 18 9.67 -18.09 22.49
CA THR A 18 8.26 -17.85 22.79
C THR A 18 7.42 -18.29 21.59
N PRO A 19 6.47 -19.23 21.75
CA PRO A 19 5.64 -19.66 20.63
C PRO A 19 4.78 -18.50 20.11
N PRO A 20 4.46 -18.46 18.82
CA PRO A 20 3.60 -17.42 18.27
C PRO A 20 2.18 -17.55 18.81
N GLU A 21 1.57 -16.41 19.19
CA GLU A 21 0.22 -16.37 19.78
C GLU A 21 -0.64 -15.32 19.08
N GLY A 22 -1.85 -15.72 18.69
CA GLY A 22 -2.82 -14.86 18.02
C GLY A 22 -3.94 -14.40 18.96
N HIS A 23 -4.24 -13.11 19.01
CA HIS A 23 -5.37 -12.58 19.77
C HIS A 23 -5.89 -11.27 19.18
N PHE A 24 -7.12 -10.91 19.52
CA PHE A 24 -7.66 -9.62 19.15
C PHE A 24 -7.27 -8.53 20.15
N ILE A 25 -6.90 -7.36 19.63
CA ILE A 25 -6.62 -6.14 20.40
C ILE A 25 -7.38 -4.96 19.78
N THR A 26 -7.61 -3.91 20.56
CA THR A 26 -8.16 -2.64 20.05
C THR A 26 -7.06 -1.59 20.09
N LEU A 27 -6.77 -0.98 18.94
CA LEU A 27 -5.79 0.10 18.76
C LEU A 27 -6.53 1.29 18.13
N ASP A 28 -6.44 2.47 18.74
CA ASP A 28 -7.10 3.69 18.25
C ASP A 28 -8.59 3.52 17.91
N GLY A 29 -9.31 2.72 18.71
CA GLY A 29 -10.74 2.43 18.50
C GLY A 29 -11.06 1.40 17.41
N GLU A 30 -10.05 0.87 16.72
CA GLU A 30 -10.20 -0.19 15.72
C GLU A 30 -9.77 -1.56 16.25
N GLN A 31 -10.44 -2.62 15.80
CA GLN A 31 -10.04 -3.99 16.13
C GLN A 31 -8.95 -4.50 15.19
N PHE A 32 -7.90 -5.05 15.78
CA PHE A 32 -6.79 -5.73 15.12
C PHE A 32 -6.68 -7.18 15.57
N TYR A 33 -6.25 -8.04 14.67
CA TYR A 33 -5.70 -9.34 15.04
C TYR A 33 -4.17 -9.20 15.15
N ALA A 34 -3.66 -9.48 16.34
CA ALA A 34 -2.24 -9.42 16.68
C ALA A 34 -1.66 -10.83 16.67
N ILE A 35 -0.54 -11.01 15.97
CA ILE A 35 0.30 -12.21 16.04
C ILE A 35 1.57 -11.82 16.78
N LYS A 36 1.68 -12.27 18.03
CA LYS A 36 2.89 -12.10 18.83
C LYS A 36 3.97 -13.06 18.40
N SER A 37 5.23 -12.64 18.58
CA SER A 37 6.40 -13.46 18.24
C SER A 37 6.34 -14.02 16.81
N VAL A 38 5.90 -13.21 15.84
CA VAL A 38 5.69 -13.59 14.43
C VAL A 38 6.96 -14.11 13.75
N GLN A 39 8.14 -13.72 14.26
CA GLN A 39 9.43 -14.20 13.78
C GLN A 39 9.67 -15.71 14.00
N GLN A 40 8.84 -16.36 14.81
CA GLN A 40 8.88 -17.82 15.02
C GLN A 40 8.05 -18.59 13.98
N MET A 41 7.33 -17.88 13.12
CA MET A 41 6.60 -18.49 12.01
C MET A 41 7.44 -18.40 10.73
N PRO A 42 7.33 -19.39 9.82
CA PRO A 42 7.75 -19.19 8.44
C PRO A 42 7.09 -17.92 7.87
N ALA A 43 7.85 -17.16 7.09
CA ALA A 43 7.31 -15.97 6.45
C ALA A 43 6.10 -16.34 5.59
N PHE A 44 5.03 -15.56 5.69
CA PHE A 44 3.78 -15.77 4.97
C PHE A 44 3.37 -14.48 4.27
N PHE A 45 2.54 -14.60 3.24
CA PHE A 45 2.23 -13.52 2.32
C PHE A 45 0.81 -13.01 2.50
N MET A 46 0.63 -11.70 2.42
CA MET A 46 -0.64 -11.01 2.67
C MET A 46 -0.97 -10.04 1.54
N SER A 47 -2.27 -9.87 1.29
CA SER A 47 -2.79 -8.75 0.51
C SER A 47 -3.40 -7.72 1.46
N ILE A 48 -2.98 -6.46 1.30
CA ILE A 48 -3.58 -5.31 1.98
C ILE A 48 -4.53 -4.64 1.01
N VAL A 49 -5.78 -4.55 1.44
CA VAL A 49 -6.91 -4.13 0.61
C VAL A 49 -7.11 -2.62 0.69
N SER A 50 -7.71 -2.03 -0.33
CA SER A 50 -8.08 -0.61 -0.37
C SER A 50 -9.47 -0.45 -0.97
N ALA A 51 -10.17 0.63 -0.58
CA ALA A 51 -11.43 1.02 -1.22
C ALA A 51 -11.22 1.55 -2.64
N SER A 52 -9.98 1.93 -2.98
CA SER A 52 -9.62 2.48 -4.28
C SER A 52 -8.79 1.49 -5.10
N ASP A 53 -7.85 1.98 -5.91
CA ASP A 53 -7.05 1.24 -6.86
C ASP A 53 -5.66 0.83 -6.32
N HIS A 54 -5.38 1.05 -5.04
CA HIS A 54 -4.15 0.58 -4.41
C HIS A 54 -4.10 -0.95 -4.37
N TRP A 55 -2.91 -1.47 -4.62
CA TRP A 55 -2.57 -2.86 -4.36
C TRP A 55 -1.27 -2.90 -3.55
N MET A 56 -1.25 -3.74 -2.52
CA MET A 56 -0.06 -4.02 -1.73
C MET A 56 -0.04 -5.50 -1.37
N PHE A 57 1.05 -6.15 -1.76
CA PHE A 57 1.33 -7.54 -1.45
C PHE A 57 2.61 -7.60 -0.62
N ILE A 58 2.48 -8.07 0.62
CA ILE A 58 3.50 -7.90 1.64
C ILE A 58 3.67 -9.19 2.45
N SER A 59 4.93 -9.54 2.68
CA SER A 59 5.35 -10.66 3.52
C SER A 59 5.34 -10.26 4.99
N SER A 60 5.13 -11.22 5.89
CA SER A 60 5.25 -11.03 7.34
C SER A 60 6.67 -10.67 7.80
N ASN A 61 7.68 -10.78 6.94
CA ASN A 61 9.03 -10.24 7.16
C ASN A 61 9.20 -8.77 6.70
N GLY A 62 8.13 -8.11 6.23
CA GLY A 62 8.13 -6.70 5.83
C GLY A 62 8.50 -6.44 4.36
N ALA A 63 8.98 -7.44 3.62
CA ALA A 63 9.25 -7.30 2.19
C ALA A 63 7.95 -7.21 1.40
N LEU A 64 7.90 -6.33 0.40
CA LEU A 64 6.66 -6.04 -0.32
C LEU A 64 6.85 -5.64 -1.78
N THR A 65 5.75 -5.73 -2.52
CA THR A 65 5.49 -4.93 -3.71
C THR A 65 4.19 -4.15 -3.50
N ALA A 66 4.11 -2.93 -4.03
CA ALA A 66 2.92 -2.09 -3.93
C ALA A 66 2.85 -1.13 -5.11
N GLY A 67 1.65 -0.64 -5.42
CA GLY A 67 1.40 0.35 -6.46
C GLY A 67 -0.10 0.65 -6.59
N ARG A 68 -0.47 1.42 -7.62
CA ARG A 68 -1.89 1.71 -7.92
C ARG A 68 -2.27 1.09 -9.26
N LYS A 69 -3.55 0.81 -9.47
CA LYS A 69 -4.15 0.23 -10.69
C LYS A 69 -3.60 -1.14 -11.10
N ASN A 70 -2.34 -1.26 -11.50
CA ASN A 70 -1.74 -2.51 -12.01
C ASN A 70 -0.21 -2.51 -11.78
N PRO A 71 0.49 -3.63 -12.05
CA PRO A 71 1.94 -3.73 -11.88
C PRO A 71 2.80 -2.73 -12.69
N GLU A 72 2.25 -2.07 -13.72
CA GLU A 72 2.98 -1.08 -14.50
C GLU A 72 3.09 0.27 -13.78
N LEU A 73 2.26 0.51 -12.77
CA LEU A 73 2.31 1.68 -11.88
C LEU A 73 2.74 1.26 -10.47
N ALA A 74 3.81 0.48 -10.40
CA ALA A 74 4.39 -0.01 -9.16
C ALA A 74 5.26 1.06 -8.46
N LEU A 75 5.12 1.15 -7.14
CA LEU A 75 6.01 1.89 -6.25
C LEU A 75 7.28 1.07 -5.93
N PHE A 76 7.12 -0.24 -5.72
CA PHE A 76 8.20 -1.19 -5.48
C PHE A 76 8.17 -2.30 -6.53
N PRO A 77 9.32 -2.89 -6.93
CA PRO A 77 9.38 -3.92 -7.97
C PRO A 77 8.35 -5.03 -7.80
N TYR A 78 7.60 -5.32 -8.87
CA TYR A 78 6.64 -6.41 -8.89
C TYR A 78 7.31 -7.71 -9.36
N TYR A 79 7.57 -8.61 -8.40
CA TYR A 79 8.15 -9.93 -8.65
C TYR A 79 7.22 -11.05 -8.16
N THR A 80 7.64 -12.30 -8.35
CA THR A 80 6.99 -13.47 -7.76
C THR A 80 7.20 -13.48 -6.25
N VAL A 81 6.29 -14.17 -5.54
CA VAL A 81 6.22 -14.15 -4.07
C VAL A 81 7.53 -14.58 -3.39
N ASP A 82 8.23 -15.58 -3.94
CA ASP A 82 9.55 -16.06 -3.49
C ASP A 82 10.59 -14.93 -3.54
N LYS A 83 10.71 -14.25 -4.68
CA LYS A 83 11.65 -13.12 -4.85
C LYS A 83 11.30 -11.93 -3.97
N ILE A 84 10.01 -11.73 -3.67
CA ILE A 84 9.59 -10.70 -2.73
C ILE A 84 10.05 -11.07 -1.32
N HIS A 85 9.82 -12.31 -0.86
CA HIS A 85 10.32 -12.78 0.44
C HIS A 85 11.83 -12.55 0.58
N ASP A 86 12.60 -12.91 -0.45
CA ASP A 86 14.07 -12.79 -0.49
C ASP A 86 14.55 -11.33 -0.58
N SER A 87 13.67 -10.38 -0.92
CA SER A 87 14.01 -8.96 -1.01
C SER A 87 13.97 -8.22 0.34
N ALA A 88 13.69 -8.93 1.43
CA ALA A 88 13.72 -8.39 2.79
C ALA A 88 15.05 -7.69 3.07
N GLY A 89 14.97 -6.49 3.64
CA GLY A 89 16.15 -5.69 3.98
C GLY A 89 16.79 -4.94 2.81
N ILE A 90 16.34 -5.14 1.55
CA ILE A 90 16.80 -4.39 0.36
C ILE A 90 15.66 -3.68 -0.42
N THR A 91 14.40 -4.06 -0.21
CA THR A 91 13.21 -3.40 -0.79
C THR A 91 12.20 -3.09 0.30
N GLY A 92 11.53 -1.94 0.22
CA GLY A 92 10.52 -1.55 1.18
C GLY A 92 11.09 -0.87 2.42
N ALA A 93 10.45 -1.07 3.57
CA ALA A 93 10.78 -0.40 4.82
C ALA A 93 12.19 -0.77 5.31
N LYS A 94 12.90 0.23 5.83
CA LYS A 94 14.24 0.05 6.40
C LYS A 94 14.49 1.08 7.49
N THR A 95 14.99 0.61 8.63
CA THR A 95 15.24 1.45 9.80
C THR A 95 16.54 1.05 10.45
N ILE A 96 17.43 2.01 10.72
CA ILE A 96 18.70 1.82 11.41
C ILE A 96 18.76 2.82 12.56
N ILE A 97 19.00 2.35 13.78
CA ILE A 97 18.98 3.16 15.00
C ILE A 97 20.34 3.05 15.69
N ARG A 98 20.91 4.20 16.03
CA ARG A 98 22.03 4.31 16.98
C ARG A 98 21.49 4.88 18.28
N ALA A 99 21.39 4.04 19.30
CA ALA A 99 20.83 4.38 20.60
C ALA A 99 21.94 4.59 21.63
N ASN A 100 21.96 5.76 22.28
CA ASN A 100 22.90 6.04 23.36
C ASN A 100 22.28 5.65 24.71
N ARG A 101 22.89 4.69 25.39
CA ARG A 101 22.50 4.21 26.73
C ARG A 101 23.75 4.00 27.58
N ARG A 102 23.79 4.56 28.80
CA ARG A 102 24.87 4.36 29.79
C ARG A 102 26.28 4.54 29.17
N ASP A 103 26.49 5.69 28.54
CA ASP A 103 27.76 6.10 27.89
C ASP A 103 28.24 5.21 26.74
N LYS A 104 27.34 4.39 26.18
CA LYS A 104 27.62 3.55 25.01
C LYS A 104 26.60 3.79 23.91
N THR A 105 27.06 3.74 22.67
CA THR A 105 26.21 3.74 21.48
C THR A 105 25.99 2.32 21.01
N TYR A 106 24.72 1.92 20.91
CA TYR A 106 24.28 0.63 20.43
C TYR A 106 23.68 0.76 19.04
N LEU A 107 24.06 -0.11 18.12
CA LEU A 107 23.44 -0.22 16.80
C LEU A 107 22.30 -1.24 16.89
N TRP A 108 21.11 -0.83 16.47
CA TRP A 108 19.94 -1.70 16.33
C TRP A 108 19.28 -1.46 14.97
N GLU A 109 18.89 -2.53 14.29
CA GLU A 109 18.26 -2.48 12.98
C GLU A 109 16.98 -3.33 13.03
N PRO A 110 15.85 -2.77 13.47
CA PRO A 110 14.62 -3.53 13.61
C PRO A 110 14.17 -4.13 12.28
N PHE A 111 13.56 -5.31 12.35
CA PHE A 111 13.11 -6.12 11.21
C PHE A 111 14.21 -6.60 10.26
N SER A 112 15.48 -6.44 10.63
CA SER A 112 16.63 -6.96 9.89
C SER A 112 17.19 -8.20 10.56
N ASP A 113 17.70 -9.13 9.76
CA ASP A 113 18.39 -10.31 10.28
C ASP A 113 19.90 -10.08 10.42
N CYS A 114 20.42 -8.91 10.02
CA CYS A 114 21.85 -8.58 10.14
C CYS A 114 22.39 -8.64 11.57
N LEU A 115 21.56 -8.34 12.57
CA LEU A 115 21.91 -8.35 14.00
C LEU A 115 21.11 -9.40 14.78
N SER A 116 20.60 -10.43 14.08
CA SER A 116 19.77 -11.47 14.67
C SER A 116 20.50 -12.19 15.80
N GLY A 117 19.81 -12.36 16.92
CA GLY A 117 20.37 -12.96 18.13
C GLY A 117 21.28 -12.06 18.96
N LEU A 118 21.65 -10.84 18.53
CA LEU A 118 22.48 -9.97 19.39
C LEU A 118 21.67 -9.32 20.52
N TYR A 119 20.38 -9.13 20.33
CA TYR A 119 19.46 -8.56 21.30
C TYR A 119 18.33 -9.51 21.62
N ALA A 120 17.82 -9.45 22.86
CA ALA A 120 16.52 -10.02 23.19
C ALA A 120 15.43 -9.18 22.51
N ALA A 121 14.95 -9.65 21.35
CA ALA A 121 13.95 -8.95 20.56
C ALA A 121 12.70 -9.79 20.30
N GLU A 122 11.55 -9.12 20.30
CA GLU A 122 10.24 -9.70 19.97
C GLU A 122 9.64 -8.94 18.79
N ARG A 123 9.18 -9.64 17.74
CA ARG A 123 8.46 -9.05 16.61
C ARG A 123 6.99 -9.41 16.69
N ASN A 124 6.12 -8.41 16.53
CA ASN A 124 4.67 -8.58 16.50
C ASN A 124 4.11 -8.02 15.18
N LEU A 125 3.03 -8.63 14.70
CA LEU A 125 2.36 -8.22 13.48
C LEU A 125 0.87 -8.01 13.75
N TYR A 126 0.32 -6.89 13.30
CA TYR A 126 -1.07 -6.54 13.53
C TYR A 126 -1.75 -6.22 12.20
N LYS A 127 -2.92 -6.80 11.95
CA LYS A 127 -3.77 -6.46 10.81
C LYS A 127 -5.17 -6.12 11.30
N ASN A 128 -5.73 -5.00 10.88
CA ASN A 128 -7.07 -4.63 11.29
C ASN A 128 -8.12 -5.58 10.66
N VAL A 129 -9.30 -5.69 11.27
CA VAL A 129 -10.37 -6.59 10.79
C VAL A 129 -10.82 -6.24 9.36
N VAL A 130 -10.84 -4.94 9.02
CA VAL A 130 -11.14 -4.47 7.65
C VAL A 130 -10.08 -4.93 6.65
N GLY A 131 -8.85 -5.10 7.11
CA GLY A 131 -7.74 -5.66 6.37
C GLY A 131 -6.90 -4.65 5.58
N ASN A 132 -7.16 -3.35 5.72
CA ASN A 132 -6.50 -2.25 5.01
C ASN A 132 -5.40 -1.54 5.83
N ARG A 133 -5.17 -1.96 7.08
CA ARG A 133 -4.10 -1.44 7.95
C ARG A 133 -3.22 -2.59 8.41
N LEU A 134 -1.90 -2.41 8.35
CA LEU A 134 -0.91 -3.42 8.75
C LEU A 134 0.21 -2.77 9.56
N ILE A 135 0.46 -3.26 10.77
CA ILE A 135 1.48 -2.74 11.68
C ILE A 135 2.53 -3.83 11.92
N PHE A 136 3.79 -3.45 11.75
CA PHE A 136 4.95 -4.23 12.18
C PHE A 136 5.52 -3.59 13.43
N GLU A 137 5.84 -4.40 14.44
CA GLU A 137 6.45 -3.94 15.69
C GLU A 137 7.64 -4.82 16.04
N GLU A 138 8.73 -4.19 16.48
CA GLU A 138 9.83 -4.88 17.15
C GLU A 138 10.14 -4.21 18.48
N ILE A 139 10.16 -5.00 19.55
CA ILE A 139 10.55 -4.60 20.89
C ILE A 139 11.95 -5.14 21.15
N ASN A 140 12.89 -4.26 21.47
CA ASN A 140 14.23 -4.62 21.93
C ASN A 140 14.28 -4.47 23.46
N HIS A 141 14.23 -5.60 24.16
CA HIS A 141 14.18 -5.63 25.63
C HIS A 141 15.50 -5.21 26.28
N ASP A 142 16.63 -5.42 25.60
CA ASP A 142 17.94 -5.04 26.14
C ASP A 142 18.16 -3.53 26.12
N LEU A 143 17.64 -2.84 25.09
CA LEU A 143 17.74 -1.40 24.95
C LEU A 143 16.55 -0.65 25.57
N GLU A 144 15.48 -1.38 25.93
CA GLU A 144 14.18 -0.86 26.36
C GLU A 144 13.63 0.12 25.31
N ILE A 145 13.58 -0.33 24.05
CA ILE A 145 13.10 0.46 22.91
C ILE A 145 12.07 -0.35 22.13
N ARG A 146 11.00 0.30 21.70
CA ARG A 146 10.03 -0.25 20.77
C ARG A 146 10.01 0.58 19.49
N PHE A 147 10.07 -0.09 18.36
CA PHE A 147 9.90 0.54 17.06
C PHE A 147 8.76 -0.15 16.32
N ALA A 148 7.81 0.64 15.83
CA ALA A 148 6.70 0.15 15.03
C ALA A 148 6.49 1.01 13.79
N TYR A 149 6.01 0.40 12.71
CA TYR A 149 5.49 1.15 11.58
C TYR A 149 4.21 0.53 11.04
N GLU A 150 3.33 1.40 10.57
CA GLU A 150 2.03 1.06 10.01
C GLU A 150 1.98 1.45 8.54
N TRP A 151 1.44 0.56 7.70
CA TRP A 151 1.02 0.86 6.34
C TRP A 151 -0.49 1.09 6.26
N THR A 152 -0.88 2.20 5.65
CA THR A 152 -2.25 2.54 5.27
C THR A 152 -2.29 3.10 3.84
N THR A 153 -3.49 3.25 3.30
CA THR A 153 -3.72 3.85 1.97
C THR A 153 -4.63 5.07 2.07
N SER A 154 -4.29 6.11 1.33
CA SER A 154 -5.05 7.33 1.13
C SER A 154 -5.35 7.47 -0.36
N GLU A 155 -6.61 7.70 -0.71
CA GLU A 155 -7.00 7.94 -2.10
C GLU A 155 -6.29 9.15 -2.71
N LYS A 156 -6.14 10.21 -1.91
CA LYS A 156 -5.54 11.48 -2.33
C LYS A 156 -4.02 11.46 -2.34
N PHE A 157 -3.40 10.77 -1.39
CA PHE A 157 -1.96 10.89 -1.11
C PHE A 157 -1.16 9.61 -1.36
N GLY A 158 -1.82 8.49 -1.69
CA GLY A 158 -1.18 7.22 -1.99
C GLY A 158 -0.94 6.37 -0.74
N PHE A 159 0.26 5.83 -0.60
CA PHE A 159 0.65 4.99 0.54
C PHE A 159 1.18 5.84 1.68
N VAL A 160 0.65 5.62 2.89
CA VAL A 160 1.09 6.33 4.10
C VAL A 160 1.73 5.32 5.04
N ARG A 161 3.01 5.57 5.36
CA ARG A 161 3.76 4.82 6.37
C ARG A 161 3.96 5.69 7.61
N LYS A 162 3.27 5.35 8.69
CA LYS A 162 3.44 5.97 10.01
C LYS A 162 4.45 5.17 10.82
N ALA A 163 5.52 5.80 11.29
CA ALA A 163 6.51 5.15 12.15
C ALA A 163 6.47 5.78 13.55
N VAL A 164 6.69 4.95 14.57
CA VAL A 164 6.71 5.34 15.98
C VAL A 164 7.90 4.68 16.67
N LEU A 165 8.71 5.49 17.34
CA LEU A 165 9.77 5.06 18.24
C LEU A 165 9.36 5.38 19.67
N CYS A 166 9.46 4.39 20.57
CA CYS A 166 9.17 4.57 21.98
C CYS A 166 10.38 4.18 22.84
N ASN A 167 10.67 5.03 23.81
CA ASN A 167 11.53 4.69 24.93
C ASN A 167 10.68 3.96 25.98
N LEU A 168 11.00 2.71 26.29
CA LEU A 168 10.32 1.93 27.33
C LEU A 168 11.03 2.02 28.68
N GLY A 169 12.21 2.64 28.71
CA GLY A 169 13.03 2.75 29.90
C GLY A 169 12.63 3.95 30.76
N ARG A 170 13.10 3.92 32.02
CA ARG A 170 12.85 4.98 33.02
C ARG A 170 13.80 6.18 32.93
N GLY A 171 14.79 6.14 32.04
CA GLY A 171 15.74 7.23 31.80
C GLY A 171 15.65 7.74 30.37
N PRO A 172 16.23 8.92 30.07
CA PRO A 172 16.23 9.48 28.73
C PRO A 172 16.95 8.56 27.74
N LEU A 173 16.54 8.65 26.48
CA LEU A 173 17.08 7.90 25.36
C LEU A 173 17.44 8.86 24.24
N THR A 174 18.73 9.09 24.02
CA THR A 174 19.21 9.83 22.85
C THR A 174 19.41 8.88 21.69
N VAL A 175 18.83 9.19 20.54
CA VAL A 175 18.88 8.36 19.34
C VAL A 175 19.25 9.20 18.12
N ALA A 176 20.08 8.62 17.27
CA ALA A 176 20.20 9.01 15.88
C ALA A 176 19.66 7.86 15.03
N LEU A 177 18.63 8.11 14.22
CA LEU A 177 18.01 7.08 13.40
C LEU A 177 17.97 7.48 11.93
N LEU A 178 17.97 6.47 11.07
CA LEU A 178 17.76 6.58 9.65
C LEU A 178 16.62 5.63 9.27
N ASP A 179 15.47 6.18 8.94
CA ASP A 179 14.24 5.45 8.68
C ASP A 179 13.67 5.81 7.32
N GLY A 180 13.16 4.83 6.59
CA GLY A 180 12.79 5.07 5.21
C GLY A 180 12.21 3.89 4.47
N ILE A 181 12.06 4.11 3.17
CA ILE A 181 11.73 3.09 2.18
C ILE A 181 12.80 3.07 1.08
N GLN A 182 13.13 1.91 0.55
CA GLN A 182 14.20 1.73 -0.44
C GLN A 182 13.77 0.85 -1.62
N ASN A 183 14.55 0.97 -2.70
CA ASN A 183 14.27 0.34 -4.00
C ASN A 183 12.95 0.81 -4.60
N ILE A 184 12.71 2.11 -4.51
CA ILE A 184 11.57 2.82 -5.08
C ILE A 184 11.75 2.85 -6.59
N LEU A 185 10.71 2.43 -7.32
CA LEU A 185 10.70 2.52 -8.76
C LEU A 185 10.41 3.95 -9.20
N PRO A 186 11.08 4.44 -10.26
CA PRO A 186 10.59 5.60 -10.98
C PRO A 186 9.37 5.21 -11.84
N HIS A 187 8.54 6.19 -12.17
CA HIS A 187 7.45 5.99 -13.13
C HIS A 187 7.98 5.56 -14.51
N GLY A 188 7.23 4.70 -15.20
CA GLY A 188 7.50 4.32 -16.61
C GLY A 188 8.36 3.07 -16.77
N VAL A 189 8.78 2.44 -15.67
CA VAL A 189 9.46 1.14 -15.71
C VAL A 189 8.40 0.04 -15.74
N ASN A 190 8.24 -0.62 -16.88
CA ASN A 190 7.30 -1.72 -17.01
C ASN A 190 7.78 -2.99 -16.29
N ARG A 191 6.83 -3.89 -15.97
CA ARG A 191 7.10 -5.11 -15.18
C ARG A 191 8.22 -5.97 -15.78
N MET A 192 8.17 -6.21 -17.09
CA MET A 192 9.16 -7.05 -17.78
C MET A 192 10.55 -6.41 -17.76
N MET A 193 10.63 -5.10 -17.99
CA MET A 193 11.89 -4.37 -17.94
C MET A 193 12.52 -4.44 -16.56
N GLN A 194 11.71 -4.31 -15.50
CA GLN A 194 12.20 -4.44 -14.14
C GLN A 194 12.58 -5.89 -13.76
N ALA A 195 11.91 -6.90 -14.33
CA ALA A 195 12.21 -8.31 -14.08
C ALA A 195 13.47 -8.79 -14.81
N ASP A 196 13.64 -8.41 -16.07
CA ASP A 196 14.64 -8.99 -16.95
C ASP A 196 15.87 -8.08 -17.12
N LYS A 197 15.70 -6.76 -16.93
CA LYS A 197 16.69 -5.73 -17.31
C LYS A 197 16.90 -4.70 -16.21
N SER A 198 16.73 -5.07 -14.93
CA SER A 198 16.80 -4.12 -13.81
C SER A 198 18.11 -3.32 -13.73
N CYS A 199 19.25 -3.94 -14.10
CA CYS A 199 20.55 -3.26 -14.14
C CYS A 199 20.62 -2.18 -15.22
N LEU A 200 19.96 -2.40 -16.37
CA LEU A 200 19.81 -1.39 -17.41
C LEU A 200 18.92 -0.25 -16.90
N VAL A 201 17.79 -0.56 -16.26
CA VAL A 201 16.90 0.45 -15.67
C VAL A 201 17.67 1.34 -14.71
N ASP A 202 18.53 0.78 -13.86
CA ASP A 202 19.32 1.53 -12.88
C ASP A 202 20.10 2.68 -13.54
N ALA A 203 20.67 2.50 -14.73
CA ALA A 203 21.41 3.54 -15.46
C ALA A 203 20.56 4.75 -15.86
N PHE A 204 19.24 4.59 -15.99
CA PHE A 204 18.30 5.65 -16.36
C PHE A 204 17.64 6.32 -15.14
N LYS A 205 17.81 5.78 -13.93
CA LYS A 205 17.18 6.30 -12.72
C LYS A 205 17.77 7.66 -12.35
N LYS A 206 16.87 8.59 -12.00
CA LYS A 206 17.18 9.85 -11.36
C LYS A 206 16.23 10.09 -10.18
N SER A 207 16.82 10.32 -9.01
CA SER A 207 16.10 10.65 -7.79
C SER A 207 16.53 12.04 -7.33
N GLU A 208 15.58 12.94 -7.13
CA GLU A 208 15.82 14.36 -6.81
C GLU A 208 15.12 14.73 -5.51
N LEU A 209 15.68 15.66 -4.74
CA LEU A 209 15.08 16.18 -3.51
C LEU A 209 14.87 17.68 -3.62
N ILE A 210 13.63 18.13 -3.47
CA ILE A 210 13.30 19.53 -3.19
C ILE A 210 13.54 19.76 -1.70
N LYS A 211 14.60 20.50 -1.35
CA LYS A 211 15.06 20.61 0.03
C LYS A 211 14.07 21.33 0.93
N GLU A 212 13.41 22.34 0.40
CA GLU A 212 12.53 23.26 1.11
C GLU A 212 11.31 22.53 1.69
N THR A 213 10.77 21.58 0.95
CA THR A 213 9.58 20.79 1.32
C THR A 213 9.92 19.36 1.71
N GLY A 214 11.13 18.89 1.41
CA GLY A 214 11.53 17.51 1.58
C GLY A 214 10.91 16.55 0.57
N LEU A 215 10.36 17.05 -0.54
CA LEU A 215 9.74 16.23 -1.59
C LEU A 215 10.81 15.52 -2.44
N GLY A 216 10.82 14.20 -2.37
CA GLY A 216 11.59 13.30 -3.23
C GLY A 216 10.83 12.98 -4.52
N ILE A 217 11.52 13.07 -5.66
CA ILE A 217 10.98 12.83 -7.00
C ILE A 217 11.79 11.71 -7.66
N TYR A 218 11.11 10.63 -8.06
CA TYR A 218 11.71 9.42 -8.64
C TYR A 218 11.23 9.27 -10.08
N ARG A 219 12.15 9.51 -11.03
CA ARG A 219 11.85 9.45 -12.46
C ARG A 219 12.97 8.79 -13.24
N LEU A 220 12.70 8.57 -14.51
CA LEU A 220 13.72 8.23 -15.48
C LEU A 220 14.25 9.51 -16.13
N ASN A 221 15.50 9.49 -16.59
CA ASN A 221 16.02 10.54 -17.46
C ASN A 221 15.33 10.53 -18.83
N SER A 222 15.06 9.33 -19.34
CA SER A 222 14.27 9.06 -20.55
C SER A 222 13.64 7.67 -20.42
N ILE A 223 12.54 7.41 -21.11
CA ILE A 223 11.94 6.08 -21.17
C ILE A 223 12.81 5.19 -22.06
N PRO A 224 13.32 4.04 -21.56
CA PRO A 224 14.14 3.17 -22.39
C PRO A 224 13.32 2.54 -23.52
N VAL A 225 13.67 2.85 -24.76
CA VAL A 225 13.09 2.30 -25.98
C VAL A 225 14.21 1.86 -26.93
N ASP A 226 13.95 0.82 -27.71
CA ASP A 226 14.91 0.31 -28.71
C ASP A 226 14.87 1.14 -30.02
N ARG A 227 13.81 1.93 -30.20
CA ARG A 227 13.70 2.84 -31.33
C ARG A 227 14.64 4.02 -31.16
N ALA A 228 15.29 4.42 -32.24
CA ALA A 228 16.11 5.63 -32.31
C ALA A 228 15.23 6.89 -32.39
N GLU A 229 14.39 7.10 -31.37
CA GLU A 229 13.48 8.25 -31.24
C GLU A 229 13.56 8.85 -29.83
N PRO A 230 13.29 10.16 -29.66
CA PRO A 230 13.15 10.76 -28.34
C PRO A 230 12.04 10.06 -27.56
N SER A 231 12.30 9.72 -26.30
CA SER A 231 11.32 9.10 -25.41
C SER A 231 11.36 9.75 -24.03
N GLU A 232 10.56 10.80 -23.88
CA GLU A 232 10.55 11.65 -22.69
C GLU A 232 9.86 10.98 -21.49
N ALA A 233 10.44 11.15 -20.31
CA ALA A 233 9.89 10.67 -19.05
C ALA A 233 9.25 11.83 -18.25
N LEU A 234 8.00 12.17 -18.58
CA LEU A 234 7.30 13.37 -18.07
C LEU A 234 6.44 13.15 -16.81
N LYS A 235 6.58 11.99 -16.18
CA LYS A 235 5.90 11.65 -14.93
C LYS A 235 6.90 11.05 -13.95
N ALA A 236 6.57 11.10 -12.66
CA ALA A 236 7.39 10.60 -11.57
C ALA A 236 6.55 9.84 -10.54
N ASN A 237 7.24 9.07 -9.70
CA ASN A 237 6.72 8.72 -8.38
C ASN A 237 7.25 9.74 -7.37
N THR A 238 6.49 10.06 -6.33
CA THR A 238 6.88 11.05 -5.33
C THR A 238 6.86 10.46 -3.94
N VAL A 239 7.78 10.91 -3.09
CA VAL A 239 7.80 10.54 -1.67
C VAL A 239 8.15 11.75 -0.83
N TRP A 240 7.46 11.95 0.28
CA TRP A 240 7.73 13.05 1.19
C TRP A 240 7.50 12.62 2.64
N SER A 241 7.85 13.48 3.59
CA SER A 241 7.73 13.17 5.01
C SER A 241 7.36 14.39 5.83
N TYR A 242 6.69 14.12 6.94
CA TYR A 242 6.41 15.10 7.99
C TYR A 242 6.56 14.46 9.37
N GLY A 243 6.91 15.30 10.35
CA GLY A 243 7.27 14.89 11.71
C GLY A 243 8.33 15.81 12.28
N HIS A 244 8.50 15.80 13.60
CA HIS A 244 9.49 16.62 14.28
C HIS A 244 10.91 16.02 14.15
N ASP A 245 11.92 16.86 14.31
CA ASP A 245 13.34 16.50 14.34
C ASP A 245 13.92 15.82 13.08
N ILE A 246 13.24 15.90 11.93
CA ILE A 246 13.81 15.46 10.65
C ILE A 246 14.91 16.45 10.23
N ARG A 247 16.17 16.00 10.26
CA ARG A 247 17.35 16.84 9.97
C ARG A 247 17.82 16.74 8.54
N ARG A 248 17.80 15.53 7.98
CA ARG A 248 18.36 15.24 6.65
C ARG A 248 17.50 14.22 5.91
N ARG A 249 17.59 14.22 4.59
CA ARG A 249 16.88 13.32 3.68
C ARG A 249 17.80 12.72 2.63
N LEU A 250 17.72 11.40 2.46
CA LEU A 250 18.45 10.66 1.43
C LEU A 250 17.48 10.20 0.35
N VAL A 251 17.89 10.31 -0.91
CA VAL A 251 17.13 9.81 -2.06
C VAL A 251 17.67 8.48 -2.62
N SER A 252 18.69 7.92 -1.96
CA SER A 252 19.31 6.64 -2.29
C SER A 252 19.71 5.87 -1.03
N SER A 253 20.11 4.60 -1.21
CA SER A 253 20.60 3.74 -0.11
C SER A 253 22.12 3.77 0.07
N THR A 254 22.83 4.68 -0.59
CA THR A 254 24.30 4.67 -0.67
C THR A 254 24.98 4.93 0.67
N GLN A 255 24.39 5.77 1.52
CA GLN A 255 24.96 6.13 2.82
C GLN A 255 24.57 5.19 3.97
N LEU A 256 23.69 4.19 3.75
CA LEU A 256 23.23 3.28 4.82
C LEU A 256 24.38 2.54 5.50
N ALA A 257 25.35 2.06 4.71
CA ALA A 257 26.51 1.35 5.25
C ALA A 257 27.42 2.27 6.09
N ALA A 258 27.56 3.53 5.70
CA ALA A 258 28.32 4.51 6.48
C ALA A 258 27.62 4.82 7.81
N PHE A 259 26.30 5.00 7.79
CA PHE A 259 25.51 5.23 9.00
C PHE A 259 25.63 4.07 10.01
N ARG A 260 25.58 2.81 9.54
CA ARG A 260 25.81 1.62 10.39
C ARG A 260 27.17 1.64 11.09
N ARG A 261 28.19 2.20 10.44
CA ARG A 261 29.55 2.32 11.01
C ARG A 261 29.71 3.53 11.93
N GLY A 262 28.64 4.25 12.22
CA GLY A 262 28.67 5.42 13.10
C GLY A 262 29.01 6.73 12.38
N CYS A 263 29.12 6.75 11.06
CA CYS A 263 29.35 7.99 10.31
C CYS A 263 28.05 8.83 10.22
N PRO A 264 28.16 10.17 10.17
CA PRO A 264 27.03 11.03 9.83
C PRO A 264 26.61 10.82 8.37
N VAL A 265 25.37 11.20 8.03
CA VAL A 265 24.85 11.22 6.65
C VAL A 265 24.70 12.65 6.14
N ALA A 266 24.68 12.89 4.84
CA ALA A 266 24.40 14.21 4.25
C ALA A 266 23.16 14.15 3.34
N ASP A 267 22.47 15.28 3.17
CA ASP A 267 21.36 15.36 2.21
C ASP A 267 21.81 14.97 0.80
N GLU A 268 20.92 14.28 0.08
CA GLU A 268 21.16 13.87 -1.30
C GLU A 268 20.20 14.63 -2.23
N PRO A 269 20.60 15.81 -2.77
CA PRO A 269 19.73 16.60 -3.64
C PRO A 269 19.47 15.94 -5.01
N ASP A 270 20.42 15.16 -5.51
CA ASP A 270 20.37 14.47 -6.81
C ASP A 270 21.15 13.17 -6.72
N ALA A 271 20.53 12.06 -7.12
CA ALA A 271 21.16 10.75 -7.26
C ALA A 271 20.83 10.14 -8.62
N ARG A 272 21.86 9.78 -9.39
CA ARG A 272 21.75 9.24 -10.75
C ARG A 272 22.33 7.84 -10.82
N GLY A 273 21.74 6.96 -11.62
CA GLY A 273 22.28 5.61 -11.81
C GLY A 273 22.13 4.70 -10.58
N LYS A 274 21.30 5.11 -9.61
CA LYS A 274 21.11 4.42 -8.32
C LYS A 274 19.65 4.06 -8.13
N ARG A 275 19.41 2.97 -7.38
CA ARG A 275 18.05 2.64 -6.91
C ARG A 275 17.54 3.75 -6.00
N GLY A 276 16.33 4.23 -6.30
CA GLY A 276 15.67 5.24 -5.48
C GLY A 276 15.40 4.73 -4.08
N ALA A 277 15.56 5.62 -3.10
CA ALA A 277 15.13 5.40 -1.72
C ALA A 277 14.66 6.73 -1.14
N TYR A 278 13.96 6.72 -0.02
CA TYR A 278 13.61 7.90 0.73
C TYR A 278 13.89 7.60 2.19
N PHE A 279 14.94 8.20 2.76
CA PHE A 279 15.25 8.07 4.18
C PHE A 279 15.20 9.41 4.85
N VAL A 280 14.56 9.47 6.02
CA VAL A 280 14.65 10.57 6.97
C VAL A 280 15.68 10.24 8.03
N ASN A 281 16.55 11.19 8.32
CA ASN A 281 17.46 11.13 9.47
C ASN A 281 16.90 12.00 10.59
N LEU A 282 16.62 11.37 11.74
CA LEU A 282 16.20 12.06 12.96
C LEU A 282 17.29 11.93 14.01
N GLU A 283 17.53 13.02 14.75
CA GLU A 283 18.36 13.05 15.94
C GLU A 283 17.56 13.69 17.06
N THR A 284 17.19 12.89 18.06
CA THR A 284 16.27 13.31 19.12
C THR A 284 16.59 12.66 20.45
N THR A 285 16.09 13.24 21.54
CA THR A 285 16.17 12.67 22.88
C THR A 285 14.77 12.46 23.41
N LEU A 286 14.38 11.19 23.55
CA LEU A 286 13.09 10.82 24.13
C LEU A 286 13.19 10.87 25.66
N PRO A 287 12.21 11.47 26.35
CA PRO A 287 12.10 11.34 27.80
C PRO A 287 11.81 9.88 28.18
N ALA A 288 11.90 9.57 29.48
CA ALA A 288 11.43 8.30 30.00
C ALA A 288 9.99 8.04 29.55
N GLU A 289 9.71 6.83 29.06
CA GLU A 289 8.38 6.44 28.56
C GLU A 289 7.85 7.32 27.39
N GLY A 290 8.73 8.13 26.79
CA GLY A 290 8.40 9.03 25.69
C GLY A 290 8.34 8.35 24.33
N GLN A 291 7.70 9.02 23.38
CA GLN A 291 7.61 8.56 22.00
C GLN A 291 7.81 9.69 20.99
N GLN A 292 8.24 9.32 19.79
CA GLN A 292 8.30 10.18 18.62
C GLN A 292 7.64 9.47 17.45
N ALA A 293 6.81 10.18 16.69
CA ALA A 293 6.17 9.68 15.49
C ALA A 293 6.49 10.55 14.28
N TRP A 294 6.56 9.93 13.11
CA TRP A 294 6.73 10.61 11.83
C TRP A 294 6.09 9.78 10.72
N HIS A 295 5.89 10.41 9.56
CA HIS A 295 5.22 9.79 8.44
C HIS A 295 6.07 9.90 7.18
N ILE A 296 5.97 8.89 6.33
CA ILE A 296 6.46 8.89 4.96
C ILE A 296 5.27 8.59 4.07
N VAL A 297 5.06 9.43 3.06
CA VAL A 297 3.93 9.35 2.15
C VAL A 297 4.46 9.18 0.73
N ALA A 298 3.96 8.19 0.00
CA ALA A 298 4.46 7.82 -1.32
C ALA A 298 3.31 7.66 -2.32
N GLU A 299 3.43 8.29 -3.49
CA GLU A 299 2.44 8.24 -4.55
C GLU A 299 3.09 7.95 -5.90
N VAL A 300 2.35 7.27 -6.78
CA VAL A 300 2.78 6.88 -8.13
C VAL A 300 2.11 7.73 -9.21
N ASN A 301 2.66 7.69 -10.44
CA ASN A 301 2.03 8.26 -11.63
C ASN A 301 1.70 9.77 -11.52
N GLN A 302 2.65 10.55 -11.01
CA GLN A 302 2.51 11.99 -10.80
C GLN A 302 2.96 12.76 -12.04
N THR A 303 2.09 13.62 -12.57
CA THR A 303 2.43 14.60 -13.60
C THR A 303 3.18 15.78 -13.01
N ALA A 304 3.89 16.56 -13.84
CA ALA A 304 4.55 17.78 -13.40
C ALA A 304 3.60 18.74 -12.65
N SER A 305 2.35 18.87 -13.11
CA SER A 305 1.33 19.69 -12.45
C SER A 305 0.95 19.18 -11.05
N ARG A 306 0.80 17.86 -10.88
CA ARG A 306 0.53 17.25 -9.57
C ARG A 306 1.71 17.41 -8.62
N VAL A 307 2.94 17.24 -9.11
CA VAL A 307 4.17 17.47 -8.34
C VAL A 307 4.26 18.93 -7.87
N ALA A 308 4.00 19.89 -8.76
CA ALA A 308 4.03 21.30 -8.42
C ALA A 308 2.96 21.67 -7.37
N ALA A 309 1.73 21.19 -7.54
CA ALA A 309 0.65 21.41 -6.59
C ALA A 309 0.96 20.79 -5.21
N LEU A 310 1.48 19.56 -5.18
CA LEU A 310 1.93 18.92 -3.95
C LEU A 310 3.04 19.73 -3.27
N ASN A 311 4.05 20.16 -4.03
CA ASN A 311 5.14 20.96 -3.48
C ASN A 311 4.65 22.27 -2.86
N GLN A 312 3.71 22.96 -3.53
CA GLN A 312 3.10 24.17 -2.98
C GLN A 312 2.33 23.89 -1.68
N LYS A 313 1.56 22.78 -1.64
CA LYS A 313 0.81 22.37 -0.45
C LYS A 313 1.72 22.00 0.72
N LEU A 314 2.87 21.37 0.44
CA LEU A 314 3.86 21.06 1.47
C LEU A 314 4.54 22.32 2.02
N ALA A 315 4.73 23.35 1.18
CA ALA A 315 5.33 24.60 1.60
C ALA A 315 4.40 25.47 2.47
N SER A 316 3.07 25.28 2.39
CA SER A 316 2.10 26.06 3.15
C SER A 316 1.81 25.52 4.55
N ASP A 317 2.26 24.30 4.88
CA ASP A 317 2.06 23.59 6.18
C ASP A 317 0.61 23.60 6.72
N ASP A 318 -0.37 23.69 5.82
CA ASP A 318 -1.78 23.89 6.17
C ASP A 318 -2.50 22.54 6.33
N GLY A 319 -2.50 22.01 7.55
CA GLY A 319 -3.39 20.92 7.97
C GLY A 319 -3.22 19.57 7.24
N ILE A 320 -2.11 19.36 6.50
CA ILE A 320 -1.94 18.17 5.64
C ILE A 320 -1.99 16.85 6.42
N ALA A 321 -1.49 16.85 7.65
CA ALA A 321 -1.55 15.69 8.53
C ALA A 321 -3.00 15.29 8.85
N ALA A 322 -3.85 16.27 9.17
CA ALA A 322 -5.27 16.03 9.44
C ALA A 322 -6.02 15.59 8.17
N GLU A 323 -5.67 16.14 7.01
CA GLU A 323 -6.26 15.72 5.74
C GLU A 323 -5.91 14.26 5.41
N ILE A 324 -4.67 13.83 5.65
CA ILE A 324 -4.25 12.44 5.47
C ILE A 324 -5.04 11.49 6.36
N GLU A 325 -5.12 11.78 7.66
CA GLU A 325 -5.85 10.94 8.61
C GLU A 325 -7.34 10.86 8.26
N SER A 326 -7.94 11.99 7.83
CA SER A 326 -9.32 12.02 7.34
C SER A 326 -9.52 11.13 6.12
N ASP A 327 -8.59 11.18 5.15
CA ASP A 327 -8.70 10.41 3.90
C ASP A 327 -8.46 8.90 4.11
N ILE A 328 -7.55 8.52 5.02
CA ILE A 328 -7.36 7.13 5.46
C ILE A 328 -8.63 6.59 6.13
N SER A 329 -9.23 7.39 7.02
CA SER A 329 -10.48 7.03 7.70
C SER A 329 -11.63 6.86 6.70
N GLU A 330 -11.76 7.79 5.74
CA GLU A 330 -12.74 7.69 4.67
C GLU A 330 -12.56 6.42 3.82
N GLY A 331 -11.31 6.07 3.47
CA GLY A 331 -11.00 4.82 2.78
C GLY A 331 -11.45 3.58 3.55
N THR A 332 -11.26 3.57 4.87
CA THR A 332 -11.73 2.49 5.75
C THR A 332 -13.26 2.41 5.79
N GLN A 333 -13.95 3.55 5.89
CA GLN A 333 -15.41 3.61 5.87
C GLN A 333 -15.98 3.16 4.52
N ASN A 334 -15.35 3.53 3.42
CA ASN A 334 -15.77 3.11 2.08
C ASN A 334 -15.64 1.60 1.88
N LEU A 335 -14.57 0.96 2.37
CA LEU A 335 -14.46 -0.50 2.40
C LEU A 335 -15.58 -1.14 3.23
N ARG A 336 -15.89 -0.58 4.40
CA ARG A 336 -17.00 -1.08 5.24
C ARG A 336 -18.34 -0.98 4.51
N LYS A 337 -18.61 0.13 3.82
CA LYS A 337 -19.83 0.31 3.02
C LYS A 337 -19.96 -0.74 1.91
N ILE A 338 -18.87 -0.98 1.17
CA ILE A 338 -18.82 -2.00 0.10
C ILE A 338 -19.13 -3.40 0.65
N VAL A 339 -18.53 -3.75 1.78
CA VAL A 339 -18.73 -5.08 2.40
C VAL A 339 -20.13 -5.18 3.04
N ALA A 340 -20.63 -4.08 3.62
CA ALA A 340 -21.96 -4.01 4.19
C ALA A 340 -23.07 -4.15 3.14
N SER A 341 -22.89 -3.61 1.94
CA SER A 341 -23.86 -3.76 0.84
C SER A 341 -23.96 -5.19 0.29
N ALA A 342 -23.10 -6.10 0.75
CA ALA A 342 -23.10 -7.53 0.44
C ALA A 342 -23.19 -8.39 1.70
N ASP A 343 -23.85 -7.89 2.75
CA ASP A 343 -24.12 -8.61 4.01
C ASP A 343 -22.88 -9.14 4.74
N GLY A 344 -21.73 -8.46 4.58
CA GLY A 344 -20.47 -8.85 5.20
C GLY A 344 -20.28 -8.37 6.65
N LEU A 345 -21.25 -7.64 7.22
CA LEU A 345 -21.21 -7.20 8.62
C LEU A 345 -22.01 -8.16 9.51
N GLN A 346 -21.31 -8.90 10.34
CA GLN A 346 -21.90 -9.75 11.38
C GLN A 346 -21.42 -9.31 12.76
N PHE A 347 -22.17 -9.68 13.80
CA PHE A 347 -21.77 -9.48 15.18
C PHE A 347 -22.20 -10.70 16.01
N THR A 348 -21.24 -11.52 16.40
CA THR A 348 -21.45 -12.74 17.19
C THR A 348 -20.37 -12.85 18.26
N GLU A 349 -20.55 -13.77 19.22
CA GLU A 349 -19.51 -14.05 20.23
C GLU A 349 -18.24 -14.65 19.60
N ASP A 350 -18.37 -15.37 18.48
CA ASP A 350 -17.23 -15.87 17.71
C ASP A 350 -16.65 -14.78 16.79
N ARG A 351 -15.72 -14.02 17.37
CA ARG A 351 -15.01 -12.93 16.70
C ARG A 351 -14.17 -13.41 15.52
N LEU A 352 -13.65 -14.63 15.55
CA LEU A 352 -12.87 -15.19 14.45
C LEU A 352 -13.76 -15.47 13.25
N SER A 353 -14.90 -16.12 13.45
CA SER A 353 -15.87 -16.35 12.38
C SER A 353 -16.42 -15.04 11.82
N THR A 354 -16.70 -14.06 12.68
CA THR A 354 -17.16 -12.73 12.25
C THR A 354 -16.11 -12.02 11.36
N ALA A 355 -14.85 -12.00 11.79
CA ALA A 355 -13.76 -11.40 11.00
C ALA A 355 -13.51 -12.17 9.69
N ARG A 356 -13.66 -13.49 9.72
CA ARG A 356 -13.53 -14.33 8.52
C ARG A 356 -14.66 -14.10 7.53
N HIS A 357 -15.90 -13.94 7.99
CA HIS A 357 -17.05 -13.60 7.15
C HIS A 357 -16.83 -12.28 6.42
N PHE A 358 -16.42 -11.23 7.15
CA PHE A 358 -16.06 -9.94 6.54
C PHE A 358 -15.03 -10.10 5.42
N ALA A 359 -13.95 -10.85 5.68
CA ALA A 359 -12.91 -11.09 4.68
C ALA A 359 -13.42 -11.91 3.49
N ASN A 360 -14.25 -12.94 3.72
CA ASN A 360 -14.84 -13.76 2.65
C ASN A 360 -15.71 -12.90 1.72
N VAL A 361 -16.63 -12.12 2.27
CA VAL A 361 -17.50 -11.21 1.50
C VAL A 361 -16.65 -10.18 0.75
N LEU A 362 -15.68 -9.57 1.43
CA LEU A 362 -14.76 -8.64 0.80
C LEU A 362 -14.07 -9.28 -0.41
N PHE A 363 -13.43 -10.43 -0.27
CA PHE A 363 -12.76 -11.08 -1.39
C PHE A 363 -13.73 -11.56 -2.48
N ASN A 364 -15.00 -11.84 -2.15
CA ASN A 364 -16.05 -12.13 -3.12
C ASN A 364 -16.34 -10.92 -4.00
N VAL A 365 -16.71 -9.78 -3.40
CA VAL A 365 -17.03 -8.55 -4.14
C VAL A 365 -15.82 -7.94 -4.83
N MET A 366 -14.63 -8.16 -4.29
CA MET A 366 -13.38 -7.77 -4.93
C MET A 366 -13.12 -8.53 -6.25
N ARG A 367 -13.61 -9.78 -6.38
CA ARG A 367 -13.39 -10.62 -7.56
C ARG A 367 -14.57 -10.57 -8.53
N GLY A 368 -15.80 -10.58 -8.03
CA GLY A 368 -17.03 -10.54 -8.82
C GLY A 368 -17.59 -9.14 -9.08
N GLY A 369 -17.18 -8.16 -8.28
CA GLY A 369 -17.80 -6.83 -8.25
C GLY A 369 -18.97 -6.74 -7.28
N ILE A 370 -19.45 -5.51 -7.08
CA ILE A 370 -20.65 -5.19 -6.31
C ILE A 370 -21.47 -4.16 -7.09
N PHE A 371 -22.79 -4.19 -6.96
CA PHE A 371 -23.67 -3.19 -7.57
C PHE A 371 -23.39 -1.80 -6.98
N ASP A 372 -23.30 -0.78 -7.84
CA ASP A 372 -22.96 0.59 -7.41
C ASP A 372 -23.95 1.18 -6.41
N ASN A 373 -25.26 0.99 -6.64
CA ASN A 373 -26.30 1.51 -5.75
C ASN A 373 -27.60 0.68 -5.80
N GLY A 374 -27.57 -0.51 -5.21
CA GLY A 374 -28.73 -1.41 -5.18
C GLY A 374 -29.29 -1.66 -6.58
N TYR A 375 -30.59 -1.42 -6.74
CA TYR A 375 -31.30 -1.58 -8.03
C TYR A 375 -31.48 -0.27 -8.80
N THR A 376 -30.61 0.72 -8.57
CA THR A 376 -30.69 2.02 -9.22
C THR A 376 -29.69 2.10 -10.37
N ILE A 377 -30.14 2.55 -11.55
CA ILE A 377 -29.35 2.59 -12.79
C ILE A 377 -29.07 4.04 -13.20
N SER A 378 -27.82 4.32 -13.55
CA SER A 378 -27.43 5.56 -14.23
C SER A 378 -27.80 5.49 -15.71
N ARG A 379 -28.61 6.46 -16.16
CA ARG A 379 -28.95 6.64 -17.58
C ARG A 379 -27.70 6.82 -18.44
N GLU A 380 -26.72 7.58 -17.96
CA GLU A 380 -25.51 7.89 -18.71
C GLU A 380 -24.63 6.66 -18.93
N ASP A 381 -24.52 5.80 -17.92
CA ASP A 381 -23.75 4.56 -18.04
C ASP A 381 -24.47 3.51 -18.89
N LEU A 382 -25.81 3.41 -18.74
CA LEU A 382 -26.63 2.57 -19.60
C LEU A 382 -26.55 3.01 -21.07
N ASP A 383 -26.60 4.30 -21.38
CA ASP A 383 -26.43 4.82 -22.76
C ASP A 383 -25.09 4.36 -23.36
N LYS A 384 -24.00 4.52 -22.59
CA LYS A 384 -22.66 4.08 -23.01
C LYS A 384 -22.61 2.56 -23.24
N PHE A 385 -23.23 1.78 -22.36
CA PHE A 385 -23.33 0.33 -22.49
C PHE A 385 -24.07 -0.06 -23.77
N VAL A 386 -25.29 0.46 -23.99
CA VAL A 386 -26.12 0.12 -25.17
C VAL A 386 -25.41 0.55 -26.46
N ARG A 387 -24.78 1.74 -26.48
CA ARG A 387 -23.99 2.23 -27.61
C ARG A 387 -22.83 1.29 -27.96
N LYS A 388 -22.12 0.79 -26.95
CA LYS A 388 -20.99 -0.14 -27.12
C LYS A 388 -21.45 -1.54 -27.52
N ALA A 389 -22.53 -2.03 -26.93
CA ALA A 389 -23.08 -3.36 -27.20
C ALA A 389 -23.70 -3.45 -28.60
N ASN A 390 -24.48 -2.45 -29.01
CA ASN A 390 -25.10 -2.41 -30.33
C ASN A 390 -25.44 -0.97 -30.76
N SER A 391 -24.57 -0.37 -31.59
CA SER A 391 -24.73 1.01 -32.06
C SER A 391 -26.01 1.25 -32.88
N ARG A 392 -26.52 0.24 -33.60
CA ARG A 392 -27.79 0.36 -34.36
C ARG A 392 -29.00 0.39 -33.43
N LEU A 393 -28.98 -0.43 -32.37
CA LEU A 393 -30.00 -0.44 -31.34
C LEU A 393 -30.03 0.90 -30.60
N HIS A 394 -28.85 1.42 -30.25
CA HIS A 394 -28.67 2.74 -29.64
C HIS A 394 -29.29 3.85 -30.50
N LEU A 395 -28.96 3.90 -31.80
CA LEU A 395 -29.52 4.91 -32.72
C LEU A 395 -31.05 4.82 -32.84
N ARG A 396 -31.61 3.60 -32.87
CA ARG A 396 -33.06 3.40 -32.96
C ARG A 396 -33.82 3.87 -31.72
N HIS A 397 -33.21 3.79 -30.53
CA HIS A 397 -33.83 4.10 -29.24
C HIS A 397 -33.17 5.29 -28.54
N ALA A 398 -32.50 6.19 -29.28
CA ALA A 398 -31.79 7.32 -28.71
C ALA A 398 -32.72 8.26 -27.93
N GLU A 399 -33.92 8.52 -28.45
CA GLU A 399 -34.93 9.34 -27.77
C GLU A 399 -35.45 8.66 -26.50
N TRP A 400 -35.73 7.35 -26.57
CA TRP A 400 -36.17 6.58 -25.41
C TRP A 400 -35.10 6.58 -24.29
N LEU A 401 -33.82 6.39 -24.65
CA LEU A 401 -32.71 6.45 -23.70
C LEU A 401 -32.61 7.84 -23.05
N ALA A 402 -32.82 8.91 -23.82
CA ALA A 402 -32.79 10.28 -23.32
C ALA A 402 -33.98 10.61 -22.40
N ASP A 403 -35.16 10.02 -22.64
CA ASP A 403 -36.38 10.22 -21.86
C ASP A 403 -36.43 9.39 -20.56
N LEU A 404 -35.48 8.48 -20.35
CA LEU A 404 -35.40 7.74 -19.09
C LEU A 404 -35.22 8.68 -17.88
N PRO A 405 -35.88 8.41 -16.75
CA PRO A 405 -35.60 9.07 -15.49
C PRO A 405 -34.12 8.95 -15.10
N HIS A 406 -33.60 9.94 -14.37
CA HIS A 406 -32.24 9.90 -13.87
C HIS A 406 -32.17 10.21 -12.36
N PRO A 407 -31.86 9.22 -11.51
CA PRO A 407 -31.65 7.81 -11.85
C PRO A 407 -32.97 7.05 -12.12
N VAL A 408 -32.89 5.84 -12.70
CA VAL A 408 -34.06 4.96 -12.95
C VAL A 408 -33.94 3.67 -12.14
N GLY A 409 -35.05 3.18 -11.56
CA GLY A 409 -35.08 1.89 -10.88
C GLY A 409 -35.06 0.72 -11.86
N TYR A 410 -34.39 -0.38 -11.53
CA TYR A 410 -34.23 -1.53 -12.44
C TYR A 410 -35.57 -2.13 -12.91
N THR A 411 -36.54 -2.30 -12.01
CA THR A 411 -37.87 -2.80 -12.37
C THR A 411 -38.60 -1.85 -13.32
N GLU A 412 -38.48 -0.54 -13.11
CA GLU A 412 -39.05 0.47 -13.99
C GLU A 412 -38.37 0.47 -15.36
N LEU A 413 -37.04 0.36 -15.39
CA LEU A 413 -36.26 0.25 -16.63
C LEU A 413 -36.74 -0.93 -17.48
N LEU A 414 -36.91 -2.12 -16.86
CA LEU A 414 -37.40 -3.30 -17.56
C LEU A 414 -38.83 -3.13 -18.09
N ALA A 415 -39.74 -2.58 -17.29
CA ALA A 415 -41.12 -2.32 -17.71
C ALA A 415 -41.18 -1.33 -18.89
N ARG A 416 -40.38 -0.26 -18.84
CA ARG A 416 -40.26 0.72 -19.94
C ARG A 416 -39.66 0.09 -21.20
N ALA A 417 -38.66 -0.79 -21.06
CA ALA A 417 -38.04 -1.47 -22.19
C ALA A 417 -39.00 -2.47 -22.84
N GLU A 418 -39.76 -3.22 -22.04
CA GLU A 418 -40.78 -4.16 -22.51
C GLU A 418 -41.90 -3.43 -23.28
N ALA A 419 -42.34 -2.27 -22.80
CA ALA A 419 -43.35 -1.45 -23.47
C ALA A 419 -42.94 -0.96 -24.87
N THR A 420 -41.64 -0.96 -25.22
CA THR A 420 -41.19 -0.64 -26.58
C THR A 420 -41.47 -1.75 -27.59
N GLY A 421 -41.73 -2.98 -27.13
CA GLY A 421 -41.93 -4.16 -27.98
C GLY A 421 -40.66 -4.64 -28.71
N ASP A 422 -39.48 -4.13 -28.37
CA ASP A 422 -38.20 -4.51 -29.00
C ASP A 422 -37.40 -5.50 -28.12
N PRO A 423 -37.33 -6.79 -28.48
CA PRO A 423 -36.62 -7.80 -27.69
C PRO A 423 -35.12 -7.52 -27.54
N ALA A 424 -34.51 -6.80 -28.50
CA ALA A 424 -33.09 -6.48 -28.43
C ALA A 424 -32.80 -5.42 -27.35
N LEU A 425 -33.70 -4.44 -27.18
CA LEU A 425 -33.59 -3.45 -26.11
C LEU A 425 -33.84 -4.09 -24.76
N LEU A 426 -34.90 -4.89 -24.65
CA LEU A 426 -35.23 -5.62 -23.42
C LEU A 426 -34.06 -6.51 -22.97
N ARG A 427 -33.45 -7.26 -23.89
CA ARG A 427 -32.26 -8.07 -23.61
C ARG A 427 -31.08 -7.23 -23.13
N ALA A 428 -30.80 -6.09 -23.76
CA ALA A 428 -29.73 -5.20 -23.32
C ALA A 428 -29.95 -4.68 -21.90
N CYS A 429 -31.19 -4.33 -21.53
CA CYS A 429 -31.54 -3.93 -20.18
C CYS A 429 -31.43 -5.08 -19.16
N PHE A 430 -31.75 -6.32 -19.54
CA PHE A 430 -31.55 -7.50 -18.69
C PHE A 430 -30.07 -7.83 -18.47
N GLU A 431 -29.24 -7.74 -19.51
CA GLU A 431 -27.81 -8.06 -19.47
C GLU A 431 -26.98 -6.98 -18.77
N TYR A 432 -27.51 -5.75 -18.64
CA TYR A 432 -26.80 -4.66 -18.01
C TYR A 432 -26.69 -4.84 -16.49
N MET A 433 -25.45 -4.92 -15.99
CA MET A 433 -25.13 -5.02 -14.56
C MET A 433 -24.18 -3.89 -14.17
N PRO A 434 -24.63 -2.89 -13.37
CA PRO A 434 -23.82 -1.74 -12.95
C PRO A 434 -22.84 -2.13 -11.82
N LEU A 435 -21.98 -3.10 -12.09
CA LEU A 435 -20.99 -3.60 -11.14
C LEU A 435 -19.75 -2.69 -11.11
N THR A 436 -19.20 -2.50 -9.92
CA THR A 436 -17.93 -1.82 -9.69
C THR A 436 -17.04 -2.65 -8.75
N PHE A 437 -15.84 -2.18 -8.44
CA PHE A 437 -14.87 -2.77 -7.49
C PHE A 437 -14.26 -4.15 -7.87
N GLY A 438 -14.91 -4.87 -8.78
CA GLY A 438 -14.48 -6.17 -9.29
C GLY A 438 -13.18 -6.07 -10.10
N ARG A 439 -12.29 -7.05 -9.91
CA ARG A 439 -11.04 -7.16 -10.67
C ARG A 439 -10.54 -8.60 -10.76
N ARG A 440 -9.64 -8.84 -11.71
CA ARG A 440 -8.95 -10.12 -11.83
C ARG A 440 -8.03 -10.37 -10.62
N HIS A 441 -7.94 -11.63 -10.20
CA HIS A 441 -7.21 -12.06 -9.00
C HIS A 441 -5.73 -12.39 -9.27
N GLY A 442 -5.06 -11.55 -10.07
CA GLY A 442 -3.62 -11.62 -10.26
C GLY A 442 -2.87 -11.05 -9.06
N ASP A 443 -1.78 -11.71 -8.65
CA ASP A 443 -0.90 -11.28 -7.57
C ASP A 443 0.46 -12.02 -7.65
N PRO A 444 1.49 -11.67 -6.86
CA PRO A 444 2.80 -12.33 -6.89
C PRO A 444 2.82 -13.85 -6.66
N SER A 445 1.81 -14.40 -5.98
CA SER A 445 1.63 -15.86 -5.79
C SER A 445 0.89 -16.52 -6.97
N ARG A 446 0.23 -15.72 -7.81
CA ARG A 446 -0.49 -16.14 -9.02
C ARG A 446 0.00 -15.34 -10.25
N PRO A 447 1.30 -15.36 -10.56
CA PRO A 447 1.93 -14.43 -11.51
C PRO A 447 1.48 -14.62 -12.98
N TRP A 448 0.83 -15.74 -13.30
CA TRP A 448 0.23 -16.00 -14.61
C TRP A 448 -1.04 -15.18 -14.86
N ASN A 449 -1.71 -14.70 -13.80
CA ASN A 449 -2.87 -13.83 -13.90
C ASN A 449 -2.42 -12.37 -13.86
N LEU A 450 -2.75 -11.61 -14.91
CA LEU A 450 -2.64 -10.16 -14.89
C LEU A 450 -3.85 -9.55 -14.18
N PHE A 451 -3.63 -8.50 -13.40
CA PHE A 451 -4.69 -7.73 -12.76
C PHE A 451 -4.61 -6.26 -13.14
N ALA A 452 -5.78 -5.61 -13.14
CA ALA A 452 -5.92 -4.17 -13.18
C ALA A 452 -7.14 -3.79 -12.33
N ILE A 453 -6.97 -2.81 -11.45
CA ILE A 453 -7.99 -2.27 -10.56
C ILE A 453 -8.50 -0.99 -11.20
N GLU A 454 -9.56 -1.10 -11.99
CA GLU A 454 -10.13 0.02 -12.75
C GLU A 454 -11.42 0.50 -12.10
N THR A 455 -11.29 1.16 -10.94
CA THR A 455 -12.43 1.68 -10.17
C THR A 455 -12.75 3.14 -10.54
N ARG A 456 -11.79 3.87 -11.09
CA ARG A 456 -11.94 5.28 -11.49
C ARG A 456 -11.20 5.60 -12.79
N ALA A 457 -11.73 6.56 -13.53
CA ALA A 457 -11.05 7.17 -14.68
C ALA A 457 -10.05 8.24 -14.22
N GLU A 458 -9.26 8.79 -15.16
CA GLU A 458 -8.23 9.78 -14.84
C GLU A 458 -8.79 11.10 -14.26
N ASP A 459 -10.05 11.42 -14.58
CA ASP A 459 -10.80 12.57 -14.05
C ASP A 459 -11.46 12.29 -12.69
N GLY A 460 -11.28 11.08 -12.14
CA GLY A 460 -11.83 10.65 -10.85
C GLY A 460 -13.26 10.09 -10.92
N THR A 461 -13.90 10.10 -12.09
CA THR A 461 -15.23 9.48 -12.27
C THR A 461 -15.16 7.98 -11.98
N ARG A 462 -16.19 7.43 -11.33
CA ARG A 462 -16.26 6.00 -11.05
C ARG A 462 -16.44 5.22 -12.35
N ILE A 463 -15.77 4.08 -12.44
CA ILE A 463 -15.92 3.15 -13.55
C ILE A 463 -16.84 2.01 -13.09
N LEU A 464 -17.92 1.80 -13.85
CA LEU A 464 -18.76 0.61 -13.76
C LEU A 464 -18.25 -0.38 -14.82
N ASN A 465 -17.54 -1.40 -14.36
CA ASN A 465 -16.93 -2.40 -15.21
C ASN A 465 -16.65 -3.66 -14.40
N TYR A 466 -16.68 -4.80 -15.08
CA TYR A 466 -16.32 -6.09 -14.51
C TYR A 466 -15.63 -6.95 -15.56
N GLN A 467 -14.73 -7.82 -15.10
CA GLN A 467 -14.07 -8.81 -15.93
C GLN A 467 -13.67 -10.02 -15.08
N GLY A 468 -13.85 -11.21 -15.62
CA GLY A 468 -13.48 -12.44 -14.92
C GLY A 468 -13.52 -13.65 -15.84
N ASN A 469 -12.81 -14.70 -15.46
CA ASN A 469 -12.97 -15.98 -16.12
C ASN A 469 -14.36 -16.52 -15.79
N TRP A 470 -14.99 -17.22 -16.75
CA TRP A 470 -16.36 -17.73 -16.64
C TRP A 470 -16.68 -18.35 -15.26
N ARG A 471 -15.95 -19.39 -14.87
CA ARG A 471 -16.21 -20.08 -13.60
C ARG A 471 -16.04 -19.16 -12.39
N ASP A 472 -14.99 -18.34 -12.39
CA ASP A 472 -14.63 -17.53 -11.23
C ASP A 472 -15.71 -16.49 -10.94
N ILE A 473 -16.18 -15.79 -11.98
CA ILE A 473 -17.12 -14.68 -11.83
C ILE A 473 -18.55 -15.16 -11.52
N PHE A 474 -19.04 -16.21 -12.20
CA PHE A 474 -20.37 -16.74 -11.92
C PHE A 474 -20.47 -17.38 -10.53
N GLN A 475 -19.39 -17.99 -10.03
CA GLN A 475 -19.34 -18.43 -8.63
C GLN A 475 -19.37 -17.28 -7.63
N ASN A 476 -18.81 -16.11 -7.99
CA ASN A 476 -18.91 -14.95 -7.11
C ASN A 476 -20.30 -14.32 -7.12
N TRP A 477 -20.99 -14.33 -8.26
CA TRP A 477 -22.34 -13.76 -8.39
C TRP A 477 -23.44 -14.66 -7.81
N GLU A 478 -23.16 -15.95 -7.59
CA GLU A 478 -24.06 -16.85 -6.88
C GLU A 478 -24.22 -16.49 -5.40
N ALA A 479 -23.13 -16.02 -4.78
CA ALA A 479 -23.07 -15.58 -3.40
C ALA A 479 -23.45 -14.10 -3.28
#